data_AF-A0A8H7K5K0-F1
#
_entry.id   AF-A0A8H7K5K0-F1
#
_cell.length_a   1.000
_cell.length_b   1.000
_cell.length_c   1.000
_cell.angle_alpha   90.00
_cell.angle_beta   90.00
_cell.angle_gamma   90.00
#
_symmetry.space_group_name_H-M   'P 1'
#
loop_
_entity.id
_entity.type
_entity.pdbx_description
1 polymer ?
#
loop_
_entity_poly.entity_id
_entity_poly.type
_entity_poly.pdbx_seq_one_letter_code
_entity_poly.pdbx_strand_id
1 'polypeptide(L)'
;NSEEDRSGVLRFYIRAVGDGEMSNYLCRLRVGQDVWLRGPHVGFDLVNRLGASKGIVFLAGGTGIVPGMQAAQVALDGYQDTSVSLLWAVRNRREPTELGVDIRNPGPVARQLAEMKARYGSRIDVQVVVDEEGSSFGLENIRKALARTTEGHQPSASVTGPRCFLHNQKLHEEASEFESDSPPCSCAPTEGALPGKNLFIVSGPDGFVSHYAGPKVWQGGKHTQGPLGGVAGQIQSLEPRLASEWLVLKL
;
A
#
# COMPACT_ATOMS: atom_id res chain seq x y z
N ASN A 1 -16.68 -16.76 -6.29
CA ASN A 1 -17.42 -16.06 -5.23
C ASN A 1 -17.85 -14.67 -5.68
N SER A 2 -18.82 -14.60 -6.60
CA SER A 2 -19.29 -13.37 -7.25
C SER A 2 -20.57 -12.78 -6.62
N GLU A 3 -21.06 -13.34 -5.50
CA GLU A 3 -22.27 -12.86 -4.83
C GLU A 3 -22.00 -11.86 -3.69
N GLU A 4 -20.83 -11.89 -3.04
CA GLU A 4 -20.52 -10.96 -1.94
C GLU A 4 -20.34 -9.51 -2.42
N ASP A 5 -19.78 -9.30 -3.63
CA ASP A 5 -19.53 -7.96 -4.19
C ASP A 5 -20.82 -7.18 -4.53
N ARG A 6 -21.99 -7.83 -4.54
CA ARG A 6 -23.29 -7.20 -4.83
C ARG A 6 -24.12 -6.82 -3.60
N SER A 7 -23.59 -7.07 -2.40
CA SER A 7 -24.36 -6.91 -1.15
C SER A 7 -24.44 -5.46 -0.65
N GLY A 8 -23.71 -4.51 -1.25
CA GLY A 8 -23.62 -3.13 -0.73
C GLY A 8 -22.94 -3.05 0.64
N VAL A 9 -22.25 -4.11 1.06
CA VAL A 9 -21.61 -4.22 2.38
C VAL A 9 -20.23 -3.58 2.35
N LEU A 10 -20.00 -2.63 3.25
CA LEU A 10 -18.69 -2.08 3.56
C LEU A 10 -18.12 -2.74 4.81
N ARG A 11 -16.87 -3.19 4.75
CA ARG A 11 -16.15 -3.75 5.90
C ARG A 11 -15.05 -2.79 6.33
N PHE A 12 -15.04 -2.44 7.61
CA PHE A 12 -14.06 -1.55 8.21
C PHE A 12 -13.23 -2.32 9.23
N TYR A 13 -11.90 -2.16 9.19
CA TYR A 13 -11.03 -2.62 10.25
C TYR A 13 -10.68 -1.44 11.15
N ILE A 14 -11.21 -1.45 12.38
CA ILE A 14 -11.12 -0.33 13.30
C ILE A 14 -10.39 -0.78 14.55
N ARG A 15 -9.30 -0.08 14.87
CA ARG A 15 -8.61 -0.21 16.15
C ARG A 15 -9.09 0.89 17.10
N ALA A 16 -9.52 0.51 18.30
CA ALA A 16 -9.82 1.46 19.35
C ALA A 16 -8.55 2.21 19.78
N VAL A 17 -8.63 3.53 19.83
CA VAL A 17 -7.59 4.42 20.33
C VAL A 17 -8.07 4.96 21.67
N GLY A 18 -7.23 4.89 22.70
CA GLY A 18 -7.65 5.11 24.10
C GLY A 18 -8.36 6.45 24.33
N ASP A 19 -7.87 7.51 23.71
CA ASP A 19 -8.41 8.88 23.73
C ASP A 19 -9.19 9.24 22.45
N GLY A 20 -9.35 8.31 21.52
CA GLY A 20 -9.96 8.60 20.22
C GLY A 20 -11.49 8.57 20.26
N GLU A 21 -12.14 9.72 20.08
CA GLU A 21 -13.61 9.84 20.11
C GLU A 21 -14.29 8.91 19.08
N MET A 22 -13.89 9.01 17.81
CA MET A 22 -14.54 8.28 16.72
C MET A 22 -14.32 6.77 16.82
N SER A 23 -13.09 6.33 17.14
CA SER A 23 -12.78 4.92 17.28
C SER A 23 -13.60 4.26 18.41
N ASN A 24 -13.76 4.96 19.53
CA ASN A 24 -14.56 4.48 20.66
C ASN A 24 -16.07 4.55 20.38
N TYR A 25 -16.54 5.57 19.64
CA TYR A 25 -17.91 5.61 19.15
C TYR A 25 -18.23 4.38 18.29
N LEU A 26 -17.41 4.11 17.28
CA LEU A 26 -17.60 2.97 16.38
C LEU A 26 -17.54 1.62 17.10
N CYS A 27 -16.63 1.45 18.05
CA CYS A 27 -16.55 0.21 18.85
C CYS A 27 -17.74 -0.01 19.79
N ARG A 28 -18.54 1.02 20.07
CA ARG A 28 -19.76 0.93 20.90
C ARG A 28 -21.03 0.68 20.09
N LEU A 29 -20.96 0.81 18.76
CA LEU A 29 -22.11 0.57 17.90
C LEU A 29 -22.54 -0.89 17.94
N ARG A 30 -23.85 -1.10 17.89
CA ARG A 30 -24.54 -2.39 17.84
C ARG A 30 -25.20 -2.57 16.49
N VAL A 31 -25.49 -3.82 16.16
CA VAL A 31 -26.26 -4.18 14.96
C VAL A 31 -27.59 -3.41 14.94
N GLY A 32 -27.90 -2.82 13.78
CA GLY A 32 -29.10 -2.00 13.57
C GLY A 32 -28.95 -0.51 13.86
N GLN A 33 -27.77 -0.05 14.30
CA GLN A 33 -27.50 1.39 14.46
C GLN A 33 -26.97 2.01 13.17
N ASP A 34 -27.41 3.24 12.90
CA ASP A 34 -27.00 4.01 11.73
C ASP A 34 -25.57 4.56 11.88
N VAL A 35 -24.87 4.64 10.75
CA VAL A 35 -23.56 5.28 10.62
C VAL A 35 -23.61 6.23 9.43
N TRP A 36 -23.15 7.46 9.63
CA TRP A 36 -23.05 8.46 8.58
C TRP A 36 -21.70 8.32 7.86
N LEU A 37 -21.74 8.18 6.54
CA LEU A 37 -20.56 8.03 5.70
C LEU A 37 -20.40 9.24 4.77
N ARG A 38 -19.16 9.71 4.61
CA ARG A 38 -18.77 10.69 3.60
C ARG A 38 -17.62 10.11 2.79
N GLY A 39 -17.69 10.23 1.47
CA GLY A 39 -16.69 9.71 0.55
C GLY A 39 -17.33 9.08 -0.70
N PRO A 40 -16.55 8.33 -1.50
CA PRO A 40 -15.14 7.97 -1.24
C PRO A 40 -14.19 9.17 -1.35
N HIS A 41 -13.15 9.18 -0.52
CA HIS A 41 -12.00 10.06 -0.68
C HIS A 41 -10.86 9.21 -1.24
N VAL A 42 -10.55 9.39 -2.52
CA VAL A 42 -9.52 8.60 -3.20
C VAL A 42 -8.15 9.10 -2.77
N GLY A 43 -7.28 8.20 -2.28
CA GLY A 43 -5.90 8.55 -1.95
C GLY A 43 -5.09 8.82 -3.21
N PHE A 44 -4.93 7.78 -4.04
CA PHE A 44 -4.31 7.88 -5.35
C PHE A 44 -4.90 6.91 -6.36
N ASP A 45 -4.87 7.30 -7.63
CA ASP A 45 -5.12 6.38 -8.74
C ASP A 45 -3.98 5.37 -8.89
N LEU A 46 -4.23 4.15 -8.40
CA LEU A 46 -3.31 3.02 -8.48
C LEU A 46 -3.09 2.57 -9.93
N VAL A 47 -4.17 2.50 -10.72
CA VAL A 47 -4.19 1.86 -12.04
C VAL A 47 -3.37 2.67 -13.04
N ASN A 48 -3.58 3.99 -13.08
CA ASN A 48 -2.87 4.87 -14.01
C ASN A 48 -1.39 5.08 -13.65
N ARG A 49 -1.00 4.88 -12.38
CA ARG A 49 0.40 4.89 -11.95
C ARG A 49 1.12 3.59 -12.23
N LEU A 50 0.41 2.47 -12.12
CA LEU A 50 0.98 1.15 -12.32
C LEU A 50 1.17 0.87 -13.82
N GLY A 51 0.20 1.20 -14.68
CA GLY A 51 0.32 1.08 -16.13
C GLY A 51 0.78 -0.33 -16.57
N ALA A 52 1.81 -0.39 -17.43
CA ALA A 52 2.46 -1.64 -17.82
C ALA A 52 3.46 -2.18 -16.77
N SER A 53 3.84 -1.41 -15.75
CA SER A 53 4.60 -1.93 -14.61
C SER A 53 3.70 -2.82 -13.75
N LYS A 54 4.27 -3.81 -13.06
CA LYS A 54 3.49 -4.92 -12.46
C LYS A 54 3.90 -5.30 -11.05
N GLY A 55 4.83 -4.55 -10.45
CA GLY A 55 5.29 -4.77 -9.09
C GLY A 55 4.66 -3.81 -8.08
N ILE A 56 4.09 -4.35 -7.00
CA ILE A 56 3.65 -3.57 -5.84
C ILE A 56 4.30 -4.12 -4.57
N VAL A 57 4.98 -3.26 -3.82
CA VAL A 57 5.35 -3.54 -2.43
C VAL A 57 4.54 -2.61 -1.54
N PHE A 58 3.82 -3.18 -0.57
CA PHE A 58 3.02 -2.42 0.38
C PHE A 58 3.51 -2.70 1.80
N LEU A 59 4.07 -1.69 2.44
CA LEU A 59 4.56 -1.75 3.81
C LEU A 59 3.57 -1.07 4.75
N ALA A 60 2.99 -1.85 5.66
CA ALA A 60 1.89 -1.42 6.51
C ALA A 60 2.22 -1.55 8.00
N GLY A 61 1.90 -0.52 8.78
CA GLY A 61 1.87 -0.55 10.23
C GLY A 61 0.44 -0.64 10.77
N GLY A 62 0.14 -1.66 11.57
CA GLY A 62 -1.17 -1.82 12.23
C GLY A 62 -2.33 -1.89 11.24
N THR A 63 -3.34 -1.04 11.38
CA THR A 63 -4.54 -1.01 10.51
C THR A 63 -4.25 -0.52 9.08
N GLY A 64 -3.05 0.06 8.83
CA GLY A 64 -2.61 0.52 7.51
C GLY A 64 -2.50 -0.59 6.46
N ILE A 65 -2.66 -1.86 6.84
CA ILE A 65 -2.67 -3.00 5.91
C ILE A 65 -3.93 -3.05 5.05
N VAL A 66 -5.06 -2.49 5.51
CA VAL A 66 -6.33 -2.58 4.80
C VAL A 66 -6.30 -1.90 3.42
N PRO A 67 -5.77 -0.67 3.26
CA PRO A 67 -5.53 -0.11 1.94
C PRO A 67 -4.62 -0.99 1.07
N GLY A 68 -3.64 -1.68 1.67
CA GLY A 68 -2.76 -2.61 0.96
C GLY A 68 -3.48 -3.83 0.42
N MET A 69 -4.41 -4.39 1.18
CA MET A 69 -5.27 -5.49 0.73
C MET A 69 -6.19 -5.05 -0.41
N GLN A 70 -6.75 -3.84 -0.34
CA GLN A 70 -7.55 -3.26 -1.43
C GLN A 70 -6.70 -3.06 -2.70
N ALA A 71 -5.53 -2.45 -2.57
CA ALA A 71 -4.61 -2.25 -3.69
C ALA A 71 -4.17 -3.58 -4.33
N ALA A 72 -3.85 -4.58 -3.50
CA ALA A 72 -3.49 -5.91 -3.95
C ALA A 72 -4.64 -6.58 -4.72
N GLN A 73 -5.88 -6.53 -4.20
CA GLN A 73 -7.04 -7.09 -4.87
C GLN A 73 -7.27 -6.45 -6.24
N VAL A 74 -7.30 -5.11 -6.32
CA VAL A 74 -7.48 -4.38 -7.59
C VAL A 74 -6.39 -4.73 -8.60
N ALA A 75 -5.14 -4.77 -8.18
CA ALA A 75 -4.02 -5.01 -9.10
C ALA A 75 -3.92 -6.48 -9.57
N LEU A 76 -4.19 -7.45 -8.69
CA LEU A 76 -4.10 -8.88 -8.99
C LEU A 76 -5.31 -9.41 -9.77
N ASP A 77 -6.49 -8.81 -9.60
CA ASP A 77 -7.69 -9.10 -10.39
C ASP A 77 -7.62 -8.43 -11.78
N GLY A 78 -7.06 -7.22 -11.86
CA GLY A 78 -6.96 -6.46 -13.11
C GLY A 78 -5.87 -6.94 -14.08
N TYR A 79 -4.77 -7.50 -13.56
CA TYR A 79 -3.56 -7.79 -14.36
C TYR A 79 -2.96 -9.15 -13.98
N GLN A 80 -2.88 -10.05 -14.95
CA GLN A 80 -2.45 -11.44 -14.71
C GLN A 80 -0.97 -11.56 -14.31
N ASP A 81 -0.15 -10.63 -14.80
CA ASP A 81 1.29 -10.53 -14.61
C ASP A 81 1.71 -9.68 -13.40
N THR A 82 0.76 -9.15 -12.61
CA THR A 82 1.07 -8.42 -11.38
C THR A 82 1.59 -9.32 -10.28
N SER A 83 2.62 -8.84 -9.56
CA SER A 83 3.13 -9.41 -8.33
C SER A 83 3.05 -8.39 -7.20
N VAL A 84 2.62 -8.85 -6.02
CA VAL A 84 2.42 -8.01 -4.83
C VAL A 84 3.15 -8.59 -3.63
N SER A 85 3.89 -7.77 -2.90
CA SER A 85 4.46 -8.10 -1.60
C SER A 85 3.83 -7.23 -0.50
N LEU A 86 3.09 -7.85 0.41
CA LEU A 86 2.52 -7.21 1.59
C LEU A 86 3.45 -7.43 2.80
N LEU A 87 4.01 -6.35 3.32
CA LEU A 87 4.86 -6.33 4.50
C LEU A 87 4.08 -5.72 5.66
N TRP A 88 3.64 -6.53 6.63
CA TRP A 88 2.75 -6.08 7.70
C TRP A 88 3.45 -6.11 9.07
N ALA A 89 3.70 -4.92 9.63
CA ALA A 89 4.24 -4.74 10.97
C ALA A 89 3.10 -4.56 11.98
N VAL A 90 3.07 -5.44 12.99
CA VAL A 90 2.11 -5.40 14.10
C VAL A 90 2.84 -5.25 15.43
N ARG A 91 2.20 -4.58 16.40
CA ARG A 91 2.84 -4.35 17.70
C ARG A 91 2.92 -5.61 18.57
N ASN A 92 1.88 -6.44 18.57
CA ASN A 92 1.80 -7.65 19.41
C ASN A 92 0.99 -8.80 18.78
N ARG A 93 1.27 -10.04 19.19
CA ARG A 93 0.55 -11.27 18.78
C ARG A 93 -0.89 -11.39 19.29
N ARG A 94 -1.42 -10.41 20.03
CA ARG A 94 -2.82 -10.47 20.51
C ARG A 94 -3.81 -10.41 19.37
N GLU A 95 -3.40 -9.90 18.21
CA GLU A 95 -3.97 -10.23 16.92
C GLU A 95 -3.25 -11.50 16.43
N PRO A 96 -3.92 -12.65 16.29
CA PRO A 96 -3.25 -13.86 15.82
C PRO A 96 -2.95 -13.74 14.32
N THR A 97 -1.68 -13.45 13.99
CA THR A 97 -1.25 -12.94 12.67
C THR A 97 -0.44 -13.91 11.80
N GLU A 98 -0.10 -15.12 12.24
CA GLU A 98 0.81 -15.96 11.46
C GLU A 98 0.10 -16.69 10.29
N LEU A 99 0.40 -16.21 9.08
CA LEU A 99 0.11 -16.88 7.82
C LEU A 99 1.05 -18.07 7.62
N GLY A 100 0.80 -19.21 8.28
CA GLY A 100 1.52 -20.45 7.99
C GLY A 100 1.81 -21.38 9.17
N VAL A 101 1.39 -21.02 10.38
CA VAL A 101 1.39 -21.92 11.54
C VAL A 101 -0.07 -22.20 11.91
N ASP A 102 -0.37 -23.40 12.40
CA ASP A 102 -1.70 -23.83 12.88
C ASP A 102 -2.15 -22.98 14.08
N ILE A 103 -2.47 -21.71 13.83
CA ILE A 103 -3.10 -20.84 14.81
C ILE A 103 -4.56 -21.26 14.85
N ARG A 104 -4.97 -21.81 16.00
CA ARG A 104 -6.34 -22.27 16.25
C ARG A 104 -7.43 -21.20 16.04
N ASN A 105 -7.08 -19.91 15.95
CA ASN A 105 -8.02 -18.83 15.64
C ASN A 105 -7.29 -17.57 15.12
N PRO A 106 -6.97 -17.45 13.83
CA PRO A 106 -6.38 -16.24 13.24
C PRO A 106 -7.31 -15.02 13.38
N GLY A 107 -6.73 -13.82 13.45
CA GLY A 107 -7.49 -12.57 13.48
C GLY A 107 -8.21 -12.31 12.15
N PRO A 108 -9.22 -11.43 12.09
CA PRO A 108 -9.98 -11.18 10.86
C PRO A 108 -9.11 -10.79 9.66
N VAL A 109 -8.13 -9.90 9.86
CA VAL A 109 -7.19 -9.48 8.81
C VAL A 109 -6.29 -10.63 8.38
N ALA A 110 -5.78 -11.42 9.33
CA ALA A 110 -4.94 -12.58 9.02
C ALA A 110 -5.69 -13.65 8.21
N ARG A 111 -6.97 -13.88 8.50
CA ARG A 111 -7.84 -14.75 7.69
C ARG A 111 -7.98 -14.24 6.26
N GLN A 112 -8.29 -12.96 6.11
CA GLN A 112 -8.48 -12.37 4.78
C GLN A 112 -7.17 -12.37 3.98
N LEU A 113 -6.01 -12.14 4.61
CA LEU A 113 -4.70 -12.29 3.96
C LEU A 113 -4.43 -13.74 3.56
N ALA A 114 -4.84 -14.72 4.37
CA ALA A 114 -4.68 -16.14 4.04
C ALA A 114 -5.57 -16.54 2.87
N GLU A 115 -6.80 -16.04 2.81
CA GLU A 115 -7.70 -16.19 1.66
C GLU A 115 -7.13 -15.55 0.39
N MET A 116 -6.55 -14.36 0.49
CA MET A 116 -5.86 -13.72 -0.64
C MET A 116 -4.67 -14.56 -1.11
N LYS A 117 -3.86 -15.09 -0.19
CA LYS A 117 -2.73 -15.98 -0.53
C LYS A 117 -3.20 -17.26 -1.21
N ALA A 118 -4.29 -17.86 -0.73
CA ALA A 118 -4.90 -19.03 -1.36
C ALA A 118 -5.45 -18.72 -2.76
N ARG A 119 -6.05 -17.53 -2.96
CA ARG A 119 -6.63 -17.10 -4.24
C ARG A 119 -5.58 -16.74 -5.29
N TYR A 120 -4.53 -16.00 -4.91
CA TYR A 120 -3.57 -15.44 -5.87
C TYR A 120 -2.27 -16.26 -5.99
N GLY A 121 -2.05 -17.23 -5.09
CA GLY A 121 -0.92 -18.14 -5.15
C GLY A 121 0.42 -17.41 -5.07
N SER A 122 1.34 -17.76 -5.96
CA SER A 122 2.70 -17.18 -5.99
C SER A 122 2.75 -15.69 -6.38
N ARG A 123 1.64 -15.10 -6.84
CA ARG A 123 1.57 -13.68 -7.22
C ARG A 123 1.44 -12.74 -6.02
N ILE A 124 1.17 -13.27 -4.82
CA ILE A 124 1.15 -12.50 -3.59
C ILE A 124 2.07 -13.11 -2.54
N ASP A 125 3.01 -12.32 -2.05
CA ASP A 125 3.80 -12.63 -0.87
C ASP A 125 3.27 -11.82 0.32
N VAL A 126 3.20 -12.46 1.49
CA VAL A 126 2.76 -11.80 2.72
C VAL A 126 3.75 -12.12 3.82
N GLN A 127 4.41 -11.08 4.34
CA GLN A 127 5.37 -11.17 5.43
C GLN A 127 4.84 -10.38 6.61
N VAL A 128 4.95 -10.94 7.81
CA VAL A 128 4.49 -10.33 9.05
C VAL A 128 5.66 -10.23 10.01
N VAL A 129 5.84 -9.07 10.63
CA VAL A 129 6.78 -8.86 11.74
C VAL A 129 6.05 -8.35 12.96
N VAL A 130 6.54 -8.71 14.14
CA VAL A 130 5.97 -8.33 15.44
C VAL A 130 6.98 -7.48 16.20
N ASP A 131 6.65 -6.21 16.44
CA ASP A 131 7.59 -5.25 17.06
C ASP A 131 8.02 -5.68 18.47
N GLU A 132 7.10 -6.22 19.29
CA GLU A 132 7.40 -6.73 20.65
C GLU A 132 8.41 -7.89 20.66
N GLU A 133 8.64 -8.55 19.52
CA GLU A 133 9.65 -9.61 19.37
C GLU A 133 11.02 -9.04 18.94
N GLY A 134 11.17 -7.71 18.91
CA GLY A 134 12.39 -7.04 18.43
C GLY A 134 12.58 -7.15 16.92
N SER A 135 11.55 -7.58 16.19
CA SER A 135 11.57 -7.73 14.74
C SER A 135 10.96 -6.50 14.06
N SER A 136 11.63 -5.98 13.04
CA SER A 136 11.13 -4.89 12.20
C SER A 136 11.60 -5.11 10.76
N PHE A 137 10.94 -4.45 9.80
CA PHE A 137 11.40 -4.50 8.41
C PHE A 137 12.61 -3.60 8.25
N GLY A 138 13.81 -4.17 8.26
CA GLY A 138 15.03 -3.43 7.95
C GLY A 138 15.17 -3.12 6.46
N LEU A 139 16.20 -2.34 6.14
CA LEU A 139 16.61 -2.01 4.78
C LEU A 139 16.75 -3.26 3.89
N GLU A 140 17.38 -4.33 4.40
CA GLU A 140 17.57 -5.58 3.67
C GLU A 140 16.26 -6.33 3.39
N ASN A 141 15.30 -6.31 4.33
CA ASN A 141 14.01 -6.96 4.11
C ASN A 141 13.24 -6.27 2.98
N ILE A 142 13.25 -4.93 2.97
CA ILE A 142 12.57 -4.13 1.95
C ILE A 142 13.25 -4.29 0.59
N ARG A 143 14.59 -4.24 0.52
CA ARG A 143 15.35 -4.49 -0.72
C ARG A 143 15.00 -5.84 -1.33
N LYS A 144 14.96 -6.90 -0.51
CA LYS A 144 14.58 -8.25 -0.96
C LYS A 144 13.14 -8.30 -1.48
N ALA A 145 12.21 -7.62 -0.83
CA ALA A 145 10.82 -7.55 -1.28
C ALA A 145 10.70 -6.83 -2.63
N LEU A 146 11.38 -5.68 -2.80
CA LEU A 146 11.41 -4.94 -4.07
C LEU A 146 12.00 -5.78 -5.19
N ALA A 147 13.16 -6.41 -4.97
CA ALA A 147 13.82 -7.26 -5.96
C ALA A 147 12.93 -8.43 -6.38
N ARG A 148 12.44 -9.22 -5.41
CA ARG A 148 11.58 -10.39 -5.66
C ARG A 148 10.32 -10.04 -6.44
N THR A 149 9.71 -8.91 -6.13
CA THR A 149 8.47 -8.47 -6.78
C THR A 149 8.66 -8.17 -8.27
N THR A 150 9.88 -7.89 -8.69
CA THR A 150 10.25 -7.65 -10.09
C THR A 150 11.02 -8.82 -10.73
N GLU A 151 11.24 -9.91 -10.01
CA GLU A 151 11.94 -11.09 -10.54
C GLU A 151 11.12 -11.73 -11.67
N GLY A 152 11.72 -11.81 -12.86
CA GLY A 152 11.07 -12.39 -14.04
C GLY A 152 10.19 -11.42 -14.82
N HIS A 153 9.95 -10.21 -14.33
CA HIS A 153 9.34 -9.13 -15.13
C HIS A 153 10.39 -8.56 -16.07
N GLN A 154 10.05 -8.45 -17.36
CA GLN A 154 10.87 -7.65 -18.25
C GLN A 154 10.84 -6.19 -17.77
N PRO A 155 11.98 -5.47 -17.77
CA PRO A 155 11.97 -4.06 -17.49
C PRO A 155 11.12 -3.39 -18.57
N SER A 156 9.87 -3.07 -18.22
CA SER A 156 9.05 -2.20 -19.04
C SER A 156 9.72 -0.85 -18.97
N ALA A 157 10.52 -0.53 -19.99
CA ALA A 157 11.10 0.78 -20.20
C ALA A 157 9.94 1.76 -20.47
N SER A 158 9.20 2.12 -19.43
CA SER A 158 8.29 3.23 -19.49
C SER A 158 9.16 4.47 -19.50
N VAL A 159 9.13 5.20 -20.62
CA VAL A 159 9.77 6.51 -20.69
C VAL A 159 8.92 7.44 -19.84
N THR A 160 9.23 7.55 -18.55
CA THR A 160 8.50 8.43 -17.66
C THR A 160 8.88 9.87 -17.97
N GLY A 161 7.90 10.67 -18.38
CA GLY A 161 8.11 12.08 -18.68
C GLY A 161 8.56 12.83 -17.42
N PRO A 162 9.58 13.72 -17.50
CA PRO A 162 10.08 14.47 -16.35
C PRO A 162 9.03 15.41 -15.75
N ARG A 163 7.92 15.67 -16.46
CA ARG A 163 6.81 16.51 -16.01
C ARG A 163 5.50 15.73 -15.78
N CYS A 164 5.57 14.42 -15.61
CA CYS A 164 4.38 13.61 -15.34
C CYS A 164 4.07 13.55 -13.85
N PHE A 165 2.92 14.08 -13.45
CA PHE A 165 2.45 14.06 -12.06
C PHE A 165 2.14 12.65 -11.54
N LEU A 166 1.92 11.67 -12.42
CA LEU A 166 1.71 10.27 -12.01
C LEU A 166 3.05 9.55 -11.76
N HIS A 167 4.08 9.82 -12.56
CA HIS A 167 5.29 8.98 -12.62
C HIS A 167 6.58 9.68 -12.16
N ASN A 168 6.52 10.95 -11.74
CA ASN A 168 7.69 11.68 -11.23
C ASN A 168 7.66 11.81 -9.70
N GLN A 169 8.60 11.16 -9.01
CA GLN A 169 8.72 11.18 -7.54
C GLN A 169 8.83 12.59 -6.96
N LYS A 170 9.51 13.52 -7.65
CA LYS A 170 9.71 14.89 -7.15
C LYS A 170 8.43 15.71 -7.20
N LEU A 171 7.61 15.52 -8.25
CA LEU A 171 6.31 16.19 -8.34
C LEU A 171 5.31 15.66 -7.29
N HIS A 172 5.49 14.41 -6.85
CA HIS A 172 4.66 13.83 -5.79
C HIS A 172 4.84 14.50 -4.43
N GLU A 173 5.99 15.12 -4.14
CA GLU A 173 6.22 15.78 -2.85
C GLU A 173 5.15 16.86 -2.54
N GLU A 174 4.61 17.51 -3.57
CA GLU A 174 3.56 18.54 -3.48
C GLU A 174 2.14 17.99 -3.69
N ALA A 175 2.02 16.70 -4.04
CA ALA A 175 0.74 16.04 -4.25
C ALA A 175 -0.01 15.90 -2.92
N SER A 176 -1.31 16.20 -2.96
CA SER A 176 -2.23 16.00 -1.85
C SER A 176 -2.29 14.53 -1.45
N GLU A 177 -2.55 14.23 -0.19
CA GLU A 177 -2.84 12.84 0.23
C GLU A 177 -4.18 12.31 -0.29
N PHE A 178 -5.07 13.20 -0.72
CA PHE A 178 -6.32 12.88 -1.40
C PHE A 178 -6.35 13.48 -2.81
N GLU A 179 -6.68 12.65 -3.79
CA GLU A 179 -6.93 13.02 -5.18
C GLU A 179 -8.42 13.31 -5.39
N SER A 180 -8.74 14.55 -5.80
CA SER A 180 -10.08 14.91 -6.27
C SER A 180 -10.29 14.47 -7.73
N ASP A 181 -9.28 14.67 -8.58
CA ASP A 181 -9.22 14.18 -9.96
C ASP A 181 -7.80 13.70 -10.25
N SER A 182 -7.64 12.55 -10.90
CA SER A 182 -6.31 12.07 -11.25
C SER A 182 -5.77 12.81 -12.49
N PRO A 183 -4.55 13.39 -12.43
CA PRO A 183 -4.01 14.14 -13.55
C PRO A 183 -3.72 13.19 -14.74
N PRO A 184 -3.91 13.65 -15.99
CA PRO A 184 -3.60 12.82 -17.14
C PRO A 184 -2.10 12.48 -17.18
N CYS A 185 -1.79 11.26 -17.61
CA CYS A 185 -0.41 10.85 -17.86
C CYS A 185 0.17 11.67 -19.03
N SER A 186 1.37 12.24 -18.85
CA SER A 186 2.12 12.97 -19.89
C SER A 186 3.36 12.21 -20.38
N CYS A 187 3.48 10.93 -20.04
CA CYS A 187 4.55 10.06 -20.52
C CYS A 187 4.29 9.64 -21.97
N ALA A 188 5.37 9.44 -22.73
CA ALA A 188 5.26 8.85 -24.07
C ALA A 188 4.88 7.37 -23.92
N PRO A 189 3.82 6.89 -24.61
CA PRO A 189 3.53 5.47 -24.65
C PRO A 189 4.65 4.74 -25.38
N THR A 190 5.02 3.57 -24.86
CA THR A 190 5.83 2.60 -25.61
C THR A 190 4.86 1.79 -26.48
N GLU A 191 5.28 1.37 -27.68
CA GLU A 191 4.42 0.63 -28.60
C GLU A 191 3.79 -0.60 -27.90
N GLY A 192 2.45 -0.62 -27.81
CA GLY A 192 1.70 -1.70 -27.15
C GLY A 192 1.64 -1.67 -25.62
N ALA A 193 2.21 -0.67 -24.92
CA ALA A 193 2.27 -0.63 -23.46
C ALA A 193 1.97 0.77 -22.87
N LEU A 194 1.08 0.83 -21.88
CA LEU A 194 0.80 2.06 -21.13
C LEU A 194 1.99 2.43 -20.23
N PRO A 195 2.38 3.71 -20.14
CA PRO A 195 3.40 4.16 -19.19
C PRO A 195 3.00 3.83 -17.75
N GLY A 196 3.98 3.46 -16.92
CA GLY A 196 3.76 3.01 -15.54
C GLY A 196 5.03 3.01 -14.71
N LYS A 197 4.90 2.93 -13.39
CA LYS A 197 5.99 2.60 -12.46
C LYS A 197 5.55 1.50 -11.49
N ASN A 198 6.51 0.70 -11.02
CA ASN A 198 6.26 -0.16 -9.86
C ASN A 198 5.96 0.71 -8.64
N LEU A 199 5.16 0.22 -7.70
CA LEU A 199 4.68 1.03 -6.58
C LEU A 199 5.22 0.51 -5.26
N PHE A 200 5.91 1.37 -4.51
CA PHE A 200 6.26 1.10 -3.12
C PHE A 200 5.43 2.01 -2.22
N ILE A 201 4.42 1.44 -1.55
CA ILE A 201 3.47 2.19 -0.75
C ILE A 201 3.76 1.93 0.73
N VAL A 202 3.83 2.99 1.52
CA VAL A 202 4.00 2.91 2.97
C VAL A 202 2.74 3.46 3.64
N SER A 203 2.10 2.66 4.49
CA SER A 203 0.92 3.09 5.25
C SER A 203 1.01 2.79 6.74
N GLY A 204 0.58 3.73 7.58
CA GLY A 204 0.55 3.53 9.02
C GLY A 204 0.56 4.85 9.79
N PRO A 205 0.80 4.79 11.12
CA PRO A 205 0.95 6.01 11.93
C PRO A 205 2.06 6.92 11.40
N ASP A 206 1.97 8.23 11.65
CA ASP A 206 2.92 9.23 11.13
C ASP A 206 4.39 8.89 11.40
N GLY A 207 4.70 8.39 12.60
CA GLY A 207 6.05 7.94 12.95
C GLY A 207 6.54 6.75 12.12
N PHE A 208 5.63 5.84 11.76
CA PHE A 208 5.91 4.69 10.89
C PHE A 208 6.19 5.17 9.45
N VAL A 209 5.29 5.99 8.89
CA VAL A 209 5.46 6.56 7.55
C VAL A 209 6.75 7.38 7.46
N SER A 210 7.01 8.24 8.45
CA SER A 210 8.22 9.07 8.50
C SER A 210 9.50 8.24 8.55
N HIS A 211 9.52 7.17 9.34
CA HIS A 211 10.66 6.25 9.42
C HIS A 211 10.98 5.58 8.08
N TYR A 212 9.95 5.11 7.36
CA TYR A 212 10.15 4.31 6.14
C TYR A 212 10.21 5.12 4.85
N ALA A 213 9.48 6.22 4.73
CA ALA A 213 9.39 7.01 3.50
C ALA A 213 9.66 8.51 3.68
N GLY A 214 9.96 8.96 4.90
CA GLY A 214 10.09 10.39 5.23
C GLY A 214 8.74 11.05 5.53
N PRO A 215 8.73 12.22 6.19
CA PRO A 215 7.51 12.83 6.70
C PRO A 215 6.60 13.30 5.56
N LYS A 216 5.28 13.20 5.79
CA LYS A 216 4.29 14.03 5.08
C LYS A 216 4.40 15.48 5.60
N VAL A 217 3.99 16.46 4.81
CA VAL A 217 4.09 17.89 5.21
C VAL A 217 2.77 18.61 5.02
N TRP A 218 2.50 19.61 5.87
CA TRP A 218 1.36 20.52 5.67
C TRP A 218 1.82 21.70 4.83
N GLN A 219 1.27 21.85 3.62
CA GLN A 219 1.65 22.92 2.71
C GLN A 219 0.45 23.39 1.89
N GLY A 220 0.25 24.71 1.80
CA GLY A 220 -0.84 25.28 0.99
C GLY A 220 -2.24 24.86 1.47
N GLY A 221 -2.42 24.66 2.78
CA GLY A 221 -3.72 24.30 3.36
C GLY A 221 -4.12 22.82 3.20
N LYS A 222 -3.20 21.96 2.78
CA LYS A 222 -3.40 20.52 2.61
C LYS A 222 -2.21 19.72 3.16
N HIS A 223 -2.46 18.47 3.54
CA HIS A 223 -1.39 17.49 3.75
C HIS A 223 -0.88 17.00 2.38
N THR A 224 0.42 17.09 2.16
CA THR A 224 1.08 16.57 0.96
C THR A 224 1.99 15.38 1.30
N GLN A 225 2.40 14.64 0.27
CA GLN A 225 3.33 13.51 0.43
C GLN A 225 4.67 13.94 1.06
N GLY A 226 5.13 15.17 0.80
CA GLY A 226 6.42 15.67 1.28
C GLY A 226 7.62 14.94 0.66
N PRO A 227 8.86 15.35 1.02
CA PRO A 227 10.07 14.78 0.44
C PRO A 227 10.21 13.29 0.76
N LEU A 228 10.77 12.53 -0.18
CA LEU A 228 11.14 11.15 0.07
C LEU A 228 12.34 11.10 1.04
N GLY A 229 12.24 10.24 2.04
CA GLY A 229 13.28 10.01 3.03
C GLY A 229 13.16 8.63 3.67
N GLY A 230 13.65 8.51 4.91
CA GLY A 230 13.59 7.26 5.65
C GLY A 230 14.35 6.11 4.98
N VAL A 231 13.92 4.88 5.23
CA VAL A 231 14.53 3.69 4.63
C VAL A 231 14.41 3.67 3.11
N ALA A 232 13.29 4.12 2.54
CA ALA A 232 13.07 4.19 1.10
C ALA A 232 14.05 5.16 0.42
N GLY A 233 14.31 6.32 1.04
CA GLY A 233 15.32 7.27 0.55
C GLY A 233 16.74 6.71 0.61
N GLN A 234 17.08 5.95 1.66
CA GLN A 234 18.36 5.24 1.75
C GLN A 234 18.50 4.16 0.68
N ILE A 235 17.42 3.43 0.38
CA ILE A 235 17.41 2.42 -0.68
C ILE A 235 17.63 3.08 -2.05
N GLN A 236 16.94 4.18 -2.34
CA GLN A 236 17.12 4.89 -3.62
C GLN A 236 18.53 5.48 -3.80
N SER A 237 19.19 5.91 -2.73
CA SER A 237 20.58 6.41 -2.83
C SER A 237 21.59 5.29 -3.10
N LEU A 238 21.33 4.08 -2.59
CA LEU A 238 22.16 2.90 -2.84
C LEU A 238 21.87 2.23 -4.18
N GLU A 239 20.66 2.40 -4.72
CA GLU A 239 20.20 1.74 -5.95
C GLU A 239 19.47 2.73 -6.88
N PRO A 240 20.20 3.46 -7.74
CA PRO A 240 19.61 4.46 -8.64
C PRO A 240 18.52 3.90 -9.56
N ARG A 241 18.61 2.60 -9.90
CA ARG A 241 17.60 1.90 -10.71
C ARG A 241 16.23 1.84 -10.02
N LEU A 242 16.20 1.74 -8.69
CA LEU A 242 14.94 1.77 -7.95
C LEU A 242 14.27 3.14 -8.05
N ALA A 243 15.03 4.23 -8.04
CA ALA A 243 14.47 5.57 -8.24
C ALA A 243 13.86 5.76 -9.65
N SER A 244 14.42 5.10 -10.66
CA SER A 244 13.85 5.13 -12.02
C SER A 244 12.61 4.25 -12.19
N GLU A 245 12.59 3.06 -11.58
CA GLU A 245 11.53 2.05 -11.82
C GLU A 245 10.37 2.11 -10.81
N TRP A 246 10.62 2.62 -9.60
CA TRP A 246 9.65 2.64 -8.52
C TRP A 246 9.17 4.06 -8.21
N LEU A 247 7.90 4.15 -7.85
CA LEU A 247 7.28 5.32 -7.27
C LEU A 247 6.93 5.01 -5.81
N VAL A 248 7.35 5.87 -4.89
CA VAL A 248 7.08 5.76 -3.47
C VAL A 248 5.89 6.65 -3.09
N LEU A 249 4.88 6.05 -2.47
CA LEU A 249 3.66 6.72 -2.01
C LEU A 249 3.43 6.49 -0.51
N LYS A 250 2.79 7.45 0.15
CA LYS A 250 2.57 7.49 1.60
C LYS A 250 1.08 7.61 1.90
N LEU A 251 0.55 6.69 2.72
CA LEU A 251 -0.85 6.60 3.15
C LEU A 251 -1.02 6.72 4.65
#